data_AF-A0A1G1C1E9-F1
#
_entry.id   AF-A0A1G1C1E9-F1
#
_cell.length_a   1.000
_cell.length_b   1.000
_cell.length_c   1.000
_cell.angle_alpha   90.00
_cell.angle_beta   90.00
_cell.angle_gamma   90.00
#
_symmetry.space_group_name_H-M   'P 1'
#
loop_
_entity.id
_entity.type
_entity.pdbx_description
1 polymer ?
#
loop_
_entity_poly.entity_id
_entity_poly.type
_entity_poly.pdbx_seq_one_letter_code
_entity_poly.pdbx_strand_id
1 'polypeptide(L)'
;MGIGYQELLLILLIVLVIFGGRKIPELARGLGRGIREFRKARDGTGDKTEKSDTETANGDSKPAATASAPAKNPKPDGDSKPPAAR
;
A
#
# COMPACT_ATOMS: atom_id res chain seq x y z
N MET A 1 -26.28 15.53 12.08
CA MET A 1 -26.45 14.06 12.08
C MET A 1 -25.70 13.50 10.88
N GLY A 2 -24.39 13.32 11.02
CA GLY A 2 -23.55 12.78 9.95
C GLY A 2 -23.54 11.27 10.04
N ILE A 3 -23.36 10.61 8.90
CA ILE A 3 -23.07 9.18 8.84
C ILE A 3 -21.78 8.98 9.62
N GLY A 4 -21.89 8.34 10.78
CA GLY A 4 -20.76 8.01 11.62
C GLY A 4 -20.03 6.80 11.07
N TYR A 5 -18.88 6.52 11.69
CA TYR A 5 -18.09 5.33 11.37
C TYR A 5 -18.92 4.03 11.52
N GLN A 6 -19.86 4.03 12.46
CA GLN A 6 -20.74 2.90 12.75
C GLN A 6 -21.72 2.60 11.61
N GLU A 7 -22.39 3.62 11.05
CA GLU A 7 -23.28 3.44 9.90
C GLU A 7 -22.49 3.03 8.66
N LEU A 8 -21.30 3.61 8.43
CA LEU A 8 -20.44 3.24 7.31
C LEU A 8 -20.01 1.76 7.39
N LEU A 9 -19.65 1.28 8.59
CA LEU A 9 -19.33 -0.13 8.82
C LEU A 9 -20.53 -1.05 8.56
N LEU A 10 -21.73 -0.65 8.99
CA LEU A 10 -22.94 -1.43 8.78
C LEU A 10 -23.25 -1.57 7.29
N ILE A 11 -23.13 -0.47 6.53
CA ILE A 11 -23.31 -0.47 5.07
C ILE A 11 -22.24 -1.35 4.40
N LEU A 12 -20.98 -1.20 4.80
CA LEU A 12 -19.88 -2.00 4.26
C LEU A 12 -20.10 -3.51 4.51
N LEU A 13 -20.62 -3.87 5.69
CA LEU A 13 -20.95 -5.25 6.03
C LEU A 13 -22.04 -5.80 5.11
N ILE A 14 -23.11 -5.05 4.87
CA ILE A 14 -24.20 -5.46 3.96
C ILE A 14 -23.68 -5.67 2.53
N VAL A 15 -22.87 -4.72 2.03
CA VAL A 15 -22.24 -4.84 0.71
C VAL A 15 -21.32 -6.07 0.66
N LEU A 16 -20.56 -6.33 1.72
CA LEU A 16 -19.68 -7.50 1.80
C LEU A 16 -20.45 -8.82 1.79
N VAL A 17 -21.64 -8.88 2.38
CA VAL A 17 -22.51 -10.07 2.34
C VAL A 17 -23.05 -10.31 0.94
N ILE A 18 -23.47 -9.26 0.23
CA ILE A 18 -24.03 -9.36 -1.13
C ILE A 18 -22.94 -9.67 -2.16
N PHE A 19 -21.82 -8.95 -2.12
CA PHE A 19 -20.73 -9.09 -3.09
C PHE A 19 -19.72 -10.18 -2.69
N GLY A 20 -19.63 -10.53 -1.41
CA GLY A 20 -18.64 -11.45 -0.85
C GLY A 20 -17.29 -10.78 -0.58
N GLY A 21 -16.59 -11.25 0.47
CA GLY A 21 -15.27 -10.73 0.86
C GLY A 21 -14.16 -10.88 -0.18
N ARG A 22 -14.34 -11.77 -1.17
CA ARG A 22 -13.36 -12.00 -2.23
C ARG A 22 -13.46 -11.00 -3.39
N LYS A 23 -14.63 -10.40 -3.62
CA LYS A 23 -14.84 -9.49 -4.76
C LYS A 23 -14.28 -8.09 -4.54
N ILE A 24 -14.28 -7.60 -3.31
CA ILE A 24 -13.68 -6.29 -2.97
C ILE A 24 -12.18 -6.21 -3.32
N PRO A 25 -11.30 -7.14 -2.87
CA PRO A 25 -9.88 -7.09 -3.22
C PRO A 25 -9.64 -7.34 -4.71
N GLU A 26 -10.48 -8.14 -5.37
CA GLU A 26 -10.40 -8.38 -6.83
C GLU A 26 -10.71 -7.12 -7.64
N LEU A 27 -11.80 -6.42 -7.30
CA LEU A 27 -12.18 -5.14 -7.90
C LEU A 27 -11.14 -4.05 -7.60
N ALA A 28 -10.61 -3.99 -6.37
CA ALA A 28 -9.57 -3.04 -6.00
C ALA A 28 -8.26 -3.28 -6.76
N ARG A 29 -7.86 -4.55 -6.98
CA ARG A 29 -6.69 -4.90 -7.80
C ARG A 29 -6.88 -4.48 -9.26
N GLY A 30 -8.07 -4.68 -9.83
CA GLY A 30 -8.39 -4.24 -11.19
C GLY A 30 -8.40 -2.72 -11.33
N LEU A 31 -9.14 -2.04 -10.45
CA LEU A 31 -9.23 -0.58 -10.43
C LEU A 31 -7.86 0.08 -10.17
N GLY A 32 -7.06 -0.47 -9.26
CA GLY A 32 -5.73 0.03 -8.94
C GLY A 32 -4.76 -0.06 -10.12
N ARG A 33 -4.80 -1.15 -10.90
CA ARG A 33 -4.04 -1.27 -12.15
C ARG A 33 -4.49 -0.24 -13.17
N GLY A 34 -5.80 -0.07 -13.37
CA GLY A 34 -6.35 0.94 -14.28
C GLY A 34 -5.98 2.38 -13.90
N ILE A 35 -6.09 2.74 -12.62
CA ILE A 35 -5.71 4.07 -12.11
C ILE A 35 -4.20 4.29 -12.25
N ARG A 36 -3.37 3.26 -12.01
CA ARG A 36 -1.92 3.36 -12.16
C ARG A 36 -1.52 3.61 -13.60
N GLU A 37 -2.12 2.88 -14.54
CA GLU A 37 -1.87 3.07 -15.98
C GLU A 37 -2.40 4.43 -16.47
N PHE A 38 -3.58 4.84 -15.98
CA PHE A 38 -4.15 6.15 -16.28
C PHE A 38 -3.25 7.29 -15.78
N ARG A 39 -2.70 7.18 -14.57
CA ARG A 39 -1.72 8.15 -14.05
C ARG A 39 -0.44 8.16 -14.86
N LYS A 40 0.10 6.99 -15.19
CA LYS A 40 1.31 6.85 -16.02
C LYS A 40 1.16 7.51 -17.39
N ALA A 41 0.00 7.34 -18.04
CA ALA A 41 -0.33 7.99 -19.30
C ALA A 41 -0.51 9.50 -19.16
N ARG A 42 -1.13 9.97 -18.06
CA ARG A 42 -1.32 11.40 -17.77
C ARG A 42 -0.03 12.13 -17.44
N ASP A 43 0.86 11.50 -16.69
CA ASP A 43 2.11 12.10 -16.21
C ASP A 43 3.25 11.96 -17.25
N GLY A 44 2.96 11.50 -18.48
CA GLY A 44 3.90 11.40 -19.60
C GLY A 44 5.10 10.48 -19.35
N THR A 45 5.13 9.76 -18.22
CA THR A 45 6.23 8.90 -17.79
C THR A 45 6.01 7.51 -18.37
N GLY A 46 6.13 7.41 -19.70
CA GLY A 46 6.32 6.14 -20.35
C GLY A 46 7.58 5.47 -19.81
N ASP A 47 7.50 4.16 -19.56
CA ASP A 47 8.67 3.25 -19.58
C ASP A 47 9.42 2.85 -18.28
N LYS A 48 8.92 3.05 -17.04
CA LYS A 48 9.62 2.48 -15.85
C LYS A 48 8.76 1.81 -14.78
N THR A 49 7.77 1.01 -15.17
CA THR A 49 7.19 0.02 -14.25
C THR A 49 6.61 -1.12 -15.07
N GLU A 50 7.47 -2.07 -15.41
CA GLU A 50 7.06 -3.44 -15.70
C GLU A 50 7.48 -4.30 -14.51
N LYS A 51 6.72 -5.38 -14.26
CA LYS A 51 6.74 -6.29 -13.09
C LYS A 51 5.90 -5.83 -11.91
N SER A 52 4.63 -6.23 -11.95
CA SER A 52 3.97 -6.89 -10.81
C SER A 52 2.71 -7.59 -11.30
N ASP A 53 2.86 -8.51 -12.25
CA ASP A 53 1.97 -9.65 -12.30
C ASP A 53 2.50 -10.67 -11.30
N THR A 54 1.89 -10.70 -10.12
CA THR A 54 1.87 -11.91 -9.30
C THR A 54 0.43 -12.26 -9.09
N GLU A 55 -0.06 -13.03 -10.05
CA GLU A 55 -1.05 -14.06 -9.83
C GLU A 55 -0.69 -14.85 -8.56
N THR A 56 -1.45 -14.64 -7.49
CA THR A 56 -1.69 -15.67 -6.47
C THR A 56 -3.14 -15.52 -6.06
N ALA A 57 -3.99 -16.13 -6.88
CA ALA A 57 -5.22 -16.75 -6.42
C ALA A 57 -4.85 -18.17 -5.99
N ASN A 58 -4.32 -18.33 -4.78
CA ASN A 58 -4.45 -19.55 -4.01
C ASN A 58 -4.39 -19.17 -2.53
N GLY A 59 -5.42 -19.58 -1.80
CA GLY A 59 -5.55 -19.30 -0.39
C GLY A 59 -4.44 -20.00 0.37
N ASP A 60 -3.69 -19.24 1.15
CA ASP A 60 -3.20 -19.69 2.43
C ASP A 60 -2.81 -18.46 3.26
N SER A 61 -2.94 -18.65 4.55
CA SER A 61 -3.00 -17.61 5.58
C SER A 61 -1.75 -16.72 5.63
N LYS A 62 -1.95 -15.50 6.14
CA LYS A 62 -0.96 -14.59 6.77
C LYS A 62 -0.30 -13.53 5.88
N PRO A 63 -0.78 -12.28 6.01
CA PRO A 63 0.08 -11.16 6.31
C PRO A 63 0.00 -10.97 7.83
N ALA A 64 1.02 -11.45 8.54
CA ALA A 64 1.24 -11.01 9.90
C ALA A 64 1.35 -9.49 9.87
N ALA A 65 0.54 -8.87 10.72
CA ALA A 65 0.78 -7.53 11.18
C ALA A 65 2.26 -7.37 11.54
N THR A 66 2.95 -6.45 10.86
CA THR A 66 3.97 -5.61 11.50
C THR A 66 4.03 -4.30 10.72
N ALA A 67 3.02 -3.46 10.92
CA ALA A 67 3.26 -2.03 10.96
C ALA A 67 3.48 -1.67 12.44
N SER A 68 4.74 -1.46 12.84
CA SER A 68 5.12 -0.73 14.04
C SER A 68 6.63 -0.46 14.05
N ALA A 69 7.02 0.67 13.47
CA ALA A 69 7.93 1.65 14.08
C ALA A 69 8.31 2.74 13.06
N PRO A 70 7.67 3.93 13.09
CA PRO A 70 8.26 5.14 12.58
C PRO A 70 9.20 5.72 13.64
N ALA A 71 10.49 5.85 13.34
CA ALA A 71 11.40 6.70 14.10
C ALA A 71 12.28 7.49 13.12
N LYS A 72 11.78 8.67 12.73
CA LYS A 72 12.63 9.82 12.40
C LYS A 72 13.54 10.09 13.61
N ASN A 73 14.85 10.21 13.41
CA ASN A 73 15.64 11.45 13.50
C ASN A 73 17.17 11.14 13.47
N PRO A 74 18.08 12.14 13.36
CA PRO A 74 18.99 12.29 12.24
C PRO A 74 20.44 11.93 12.58
N LYS A 75 21.26 11.91 11.54
CA LYS A 75 22.73 11.93 11.50
C LYS A 75 23.37 12.70 12.67
N PRO A 76 24.26 12.08 13.47
CA PRO A 76 25.36 12.77 14.10
C PRO A 76 26.58 12.61 13.18
N ASP A 77 26.89 13.66 12.43
CA ASP A 77 28.19 13.85 11.81
C ASP A 77 29.26 13.83 12.93
N GLY A 78 30.01 12.74 12.98
CA GLY A 78 31.08 12.48 13.94
C GLY A 78 32.37 12.12 13.23
N ASP A 79 32.66 12.76 12.10
CA ASP A 79 33.96 12.76 11.43
C ASP A 79 34.98 13.55 12.26
N SER A 80 35.31 13.04 13.45
CA SER A 80 36.57 13.37 14.11
C SER A 80 37.68 12.58 13.44
N LYS A 81 38.05 13.07 12.25
CA LYS A 81 39.32 12.84 11.56
C LYS A 81 40.45 12.65 12.58
N PRO A 82 41.30 11.60 12.48
CA PRO A 82 42.58 11.57 13.16
C PRO A 82 43.65 12.27 12.30
N PRO A 83 44.22 13.39 12.78
CA PRO A 83 45.58 13.79 12.44
C PRO A 83 46.38 14.01 13.74
N ALA A 84 47.63 13.63 13.94
CA ALA A 84 48.71 13.06 13.14
C ALA A 84 49.60 12.30 14.17
N ALA A 85 50.11 11.12 13.90
CA ALA A 85 51.46 10.89 13.37
C ALA A 85 52.50 11.99 13.68
N ARG A 86 53.41 11.66 14.60
CA ARG A 86 54.82 12.10 14.76
C ARG A 86 55.15 13.58 14.95
#